data_AF-A0A9P6L8P3-F1
#
_entry.id   AF-A0A9P6L8P3-F1
#
_cell.length_a   1.000
_cell.length_b   1.000
_cell.length_c   1.000
_cell.angle_alpha   90.00
_cell.angle_beta   90.00
_cell.angle_gamma   90.00
#
_symmetry.space_group_name_H-M   'P 1'
#
loop_
_entity.id
_entity.type
_entity.pdbx_description
1 polymer ?
#
loop_
_entity_poly.entity_id
_entity_poly.type
_entity_poly.pdbx_seq_one_letter_code
_entity_poly.pdbx_strand_id
1 'polypeptide(L)'
;MSSSAPESSSSQGPSDFQLAGSEKLRKPRWKLDNLPDLTGKVIMVTNPNNKVGKDTAKALLYHNATVYIASSNVPKAEGTVAELKKETGKNPIFLHLDLADKGNCLSAAQLFLQSEKELHAIYNSGHIIAPGLSSKNFDDYDMLFSKKVISHVHFIELVMPALVVGAKKSSRSHKSKKPETSEQN
;
A
#
# COMPACT_ATOMS: atom_id res chain seq x y z
N MET A 1 -13.68 39.44 46.24
CA MET A 1 -14.59 38.38 45.78
C MET A 1 -13.91 37.66 44.64
N SER A 2 -13.37 36.48 44.92
CA SER A 2 -12.60 35.65 44.01
C SER A 2 -13.54 34.96 43.02
N SER A 3 -13.29 35.10 41.72
CA SER A 3 -14.05 34.43 40.65
C SER A 3 -13.17 33.37 40.01
N SER A 4 -13.32 32.13 40.47
CA SER A 4 -12.69 30.93 39.91
C SER A 4 -13.37 30.50 38.61
N ALA A 5 -12.56 30.18 37.60
CA ALA A 5 -13.01 29.53 36.36
C ALA A 5 -13.45 28.07 36.62
N PRO A 6 -14.39 27.50 35.84
CA PRO A 6 -14.72 26.09 35.95
C PRO A 6 -13.64 25.22 35.30
N GLU A 7 -13.13 24.25 36.07
CA GLU A 7 -12.17 23.25 35.61
C GLU A 7 -12.78 22.29 34.57
N SER A 8 -11.94 21.92 33.61
CA SER A 8 -12.21 20.99 32.52
C SER A 8 -12.31 19.55 33.04
N SER A 9 -13.50 18.95 32.95
CA SER A 9 -13.68 17.52 33.16
C SER A 9 -13.09 16.74 31.98
N SER A 10 -11.81 16.37 32.10
CA SER A 10 -11.19 15.37 31.24
C SER A 10 -11.87 14.02 31.49
N SER A 11 -12.68 13.55 30.53
CA SER A 11 -13.19 12.18 30.56
C SER A 11 -12.03 11.23 30.27
N GLN A 12 -11.30 10.83 31.30
CA GLN A 12 -10.43 9.66 31.26
C GLN A 12 -11.32 8.48 30.84
N GLY A 13 -11.12 7.98 29.62
CA GLY A 13 -11.68 6.69 29.22
C GLY A 13 -11.21 5.61 30.20
N PRO A 14 -11.96 4.51 30.36
CA PRO A 14 -11.63 3.50 31.36
C PRO A 14 -10.18 3.03 31.18
N SER A 15 -9.39 3.16 32.25
CA SER A 15 -7.97 2.78 32.34
C SER A 15 -7.73 1.28 32.11
N ASP A 16 -8.81 0.50 32.04
CA ASP A 16 -8.80 -0.95 32.20
C ASP A 16 -9.29 -1.67 30.94
N PHE A 17 -9.11 -1.09 29.74
CA PHE A 17 -9.25 -1.86 28.50
C PHE A 17 -7.98 -2.69 28.26
N GLN A 18 -7.79 -3.71 29.09
CA GLN A 18 -6.71 -4.68 28.94
C GLN A 18 -7.17 -5.71 27.90
N LEU A 19 -6.55 -5.71 26.71
CA LEU A 19 -6.82 -6.71 25.68
C LEU A 19 -6.65 -8.11 26.31
N ALA A 20 -7.73 -8.87 26.41
CA ALA A 20 -7.66 -10.29 26.77
C ALA A 20 -6.80 -11.01 25.72
N GLY A 21 -5.57 -11.39 26.11
CA GLY A 21 -4.56 -11.94 25.19
C GLY A 21 -3.20 -11.24 25.20
N SER A 22 -2.78 -10.61 26.31
CA SER A 22 -1.42 -10.05 26.48
C SER A 22 -0.30 -11.11 26.55
N GLU A 23 -0.49 -12.29 25.94
CA GLU A 23 0.63 -13.18 25.67
C GLU A 23 1.57 -12.45 24.70
N LYS A 24 2.87 -12.45 25.01
CA LYS A 24 3.90 -11.86 24.14
C LYS A 24 3.70 -12.39 22.72
N LEU A 25 3.23 -11.52 21.81
CA LEU A 25 3.03 -11.87 20.41
C LEU A 25 4.31 -12.53 19.88
N ARG A 26 4.14 -13.72 19.30
CA ARG A 26 5.27 -14.47 18.73
C ARG A 26 5.97 -13.58 17.70
N LYS A 27 7.29 -13.41 17.86
CA LYS A 27 8.09 -12.64 16.90
C LYS A 27 7.86 -13.19 15.48
N PRO A 28 7.61 -12.33 14.47
CA PRO A 28 7.44 -12.77 13.10
C PRO A 28 8.71 -13.49 12.63
N ARG A 29 8.54 -14.67 12.04
CA ARG A 29 9.66 -15.45 11.48
C ARG A 29 10.21 -14.83 10.19
N TRP A 30 9.34 -14.14 9.44
CA TRP A 30 9.70 -13.48 8.21
C TRP A 30 10.21 -12.06 8.48
N LYS A 31 11.32 -11.71 7.86
CA LYS A 31 11.97 -10.40 7.90
C LYS A 31 12.14 -9.87 6.48
N LEU A 32 12.42 -8.57 6.37
CA LEU A 32 12.65 -7.93 5.08
C LEU A 32 13.81 -8.57 4.30
N ASP A 33 14.86 -9.03 4.98
CA ASP A 33 15.99 -9.76 4.38
C ASP A 33 15.59 -11.10 3.74
N ASN A 34 14.40 -11.62 4.05
CA ASN A 34 13.86 -12.83 3.42
C ASN A 34 13.13 -12.53 2.11
N LEU A 35 12.92 -11.26 1.75
CA LEU A 35 12.42 -10.89 0.43
C LEU A 35 13.52 -11.25 -0.59
N PRO A 36 13.21 -12.03 -1.64
CA PRO A 36 14.21 -12.40 -2.63
C PRO A 36 14.60 -11.18 -3.47
N ASP A 37 15.61 -11.35 -4.32
CA ASP A 37 15.84 -10.40 -5.39
C ASP A 37 14.64 -10.36 -6.35
N LEU A 38 14.19 -9.15 -6.67
CA LEU A 38 13.04 -8.85 -7.52
C LEU A 38 13.48 -8.20 -8.83
N THR A 39 14.76 -8.34 -9.23
CA THR A 39 15.24 -7.90 -10.53
C THR A 39 14.32 -8.41 -11.65
N GLY A 40 13.89 -7.50 -12.54
CA GLY A 40 12.96 -7.80 -13.62
C GLY A 40 11.50 -7.91 -13.20
N LYS A 41 11.16 -7.70 -11.93
CA LYS A 41 9.77 -7.62 -11.44
C LYS A 41 9.29 -6.17 -11.47
N VAL A 42 8.27 -5.94 -12.28
CA VAL A 42 7.51 -4.69 -12.35
C VAL A 42 6.36 -4.74 -11.35
N ILE A 43 6.35 -3.83 -10.39
CA ILE A 43 5.37 -3.80 -9.29
C ILE A 43 4.79 -2.40 -9.16
N MET A 44 3.48 -2.32 -9.04
CA MET A 44 2.77 -1.04 -8.83
C MET A 44 2.31 -0.92 -7.39
N VAL A 45 2.50 0.25 -6.79
CA VAL A 45 2.06 0.59 -5.44
C VAL A 45 1.09 1.77 -5.57
N THR A 46 -0.19 1.53 -5.30
CA THR A 46 -1.22 2.58 -5.39
C THR A 46 -1.25 3.40 -4.10
N ASN A 47 -1.36 4.72 -4.20
CA ASN A 47 -1.42 5.69 -3.10
C ASN A 47 -0.38 5.50 -1.96
N PRO A 48 0.93 5.35 -2.24
CA PRO A 48 1.92 5.07 -1.20
C PRO A 48 2.28 6.26 -0.30
N ASN A 49 1.48 7.32 -0.30
CA ASN A 49 1.69 8.54 0.49
C ASN A 49 1.60 8.33 2.01
N ASN A 50 1.22 7.11 2.45
CA ASN A 50 1.22 6.71 3.85
C ASN A 50 2.51 5.94 4.21
N LYS A 51 2.81 5.80 5.50
CA LYS A 51 4.03 5.12 5.97
C LYS A 51 4.16 3.69 5.40
N VAL A 52 3.08 2.91 5.42
CA VAL A 52 3.11 1.51 4.96
C VAL A 52 3.40 1.39 3.47
N GLY A 53 2.75 2.22 2.65
CA GLY A 53 2.95 2.24 1.20
C GLY A 53 4.35 2.73 0.83
N LYS A 54 4.87 3.75 1.51
CA LYS A 54 6.25 4.22 1.34
C LYS A 54 7.26 3.14 1.73
N ASP A 55 7.10 2.52 2.89
CA ASP A 55 8.00 1.45 3.36
C ASP A 55 7.93 0.22 2.44
N THR A 56 6.75 -0.09 1.90
CA THR A 56 6.56 -1.14 0.89
C THR A 56 7.33 -0.80 -0.38
N ALA A 57 7.15 0.40 -0.94
CA ALA A 57 7.86 0.83 -2.14
C ALA A 57 9.38 0.84 -1.92
N LYS A 58 9.85 1.27 -0.75
CA LYS A 58 11.26 1.27 -0.34
C LYS A 58 11.84 -0.15 -0.30
N ALA A 59 11.13 -1.08 0.34
CA ALA A 59 11.49 -2.50 0.37
C ALA A 59 11.62 -3.08 -1.05
N LEU A 60 10.62 -2.86 -1.90
CA LEU A 60 10.63 -3.33 -3.28
C LEU A 60 11.80 -2.77 -4.08
N LEU A 61 12.06 -1.46 -3.94
CA LEU A 61 13.20 -0.80 -4.58
C LEU A 61 14.53 -1.41 -4.11
N TYR A 62 14.75 -1.59 -2.80
CA TYR A 62 16.00 -2.20 -2.30
C TYR A 62 16.26 -3.58 -2.93
N HIS A 63 15.20 -4.35 -3.17
CA HIS A 63 15.26 -5.65 -3.81
C HIS A 63 15.19 -5.59 -5.36
N ASN A 64 15.58 -4.47 -5.97
CA ASN A 64 15.74 -4.30 -7.43
C ASN A 64 14.45 -4.42 -8.27
N ALA A 65 13.27 -4.32 -7.67
CA ALA A 65 12.04 -4.22 -8.44
C ALA A 65 11.98 -2.89 -9.20
N THR A 66 11.33 -2.91 -10.38
CA THR A 66 10.83 -1.69 -11.02
C THR A 66 9.55 -1.30 -10.32
N VAL A 67 9.55 -0.16 -9.62
CA VAL A 67 8.42 0.24 -8.77
C VAL A 67 7.69 1.44 -9.37
N TYR A 68 6.41 1.26 -9.64
CA TYR A 68 5.48 2.33 -10.02
C TYR A 68 4.78 2.91 -8.79
N ILE A 69 4.87 4.21 -8.62
CA ILE A 69 4.17 5.01 -7.60
C ILE A 69 2.93 5.58 -8.26
N ALA A 70 1.78 4.93 -8.07
CA ALA A 70 0.52 5.32 -8.68
C ALA A 70 -0.30 6.19 -7.72
N SER A 71 -0.52 7.47 -8.01
CA SER A 71 -1.20 8.41 -7.09
C SER A 71 -1.90 9.54 -7.83
N SER A 72 -3.02 10.01 -7.30
CA SER A 72 -3.76 11.17 -7.84
C SER A 72 -3.15 12.50 -7.39
N ASN A 73 -2.56 12.53 -6.19
CA ASN A 73 -1.91 13.73 -5.66
C ASN A 73 -0.48 13.85 -6.18
N VAL A 74 -0.29 14.65 -7.23
CA VAL A 74 1.02 14.85 -7.88
C VAL A 74 2.07 15.41 -6.92
N PRO A 75 1.84 16.51 -6.17
CA PRO A 75 2.86 17.06 -5.27
C PRO A 75 3.34 16.07 -4.21
N LYS A 76 2.42 15.30 -3.61
CA LYS A 76 2.78 14.27 -2.61
C LYS A 76 3.52 13.09 -3.23
N ALA A 77 3.13 12.69 -4.43
CA ALA A 77 3.78 11.61 -5.14
C ALA A 77 5.21 11.98 -5.54
N GLU A 78 5.43 13.20 -6.04
CA GLU A 78 6.76 13.72 -6.36
C GLU A 78 7.67 13.79 -5.13
N GLY A 79 7.14 14.27 -4.00
CA GLY A 79 7.86 14.24 -2.72
C GLY A 79 8.24 12.81 -2.31
N THR A 80 7.31 11.87 -2.42
CA THR A 80 7.56 10.44 -2.13
C THR A 80 8.62 9.85 -3.06
N VAL A 81 8.58 10.17 -4.36
CA VAL A 81 9.58 9.74 -5.35
C VAL A 81 10.96 10.29 -5.01
N ALA A 82 11.06 11.58 -4.66
CA ALA A 82 12.32 12.21 -4.27
C ALA A 82 12.92 11.60 -3.00
N GLU A 83 12.08 11.35 -1.98
CA GLU A 83 12.50 10.69 -0.74
C GLU A 83 12.96 9.25 -0.98
N LEU A 84 12.20 8.46 -1.72
CA LEU A 84 12.57 7.08 -2.07
C LEU A 84 13.87 7.04 -2.87
N LYS A 85 14.05 7.98 -3.81
CA LYS A 85 15.30 8.11 -4.56
C LYS A 85 16.50 8.41 -3.67
N LYS A 86 16.33 9.35 -2.72
CA LYS A 86 17.38 9.70 -1.75
C LYS A 86 17.72 8.51 -0.83
N GLU A 87 16.72 7.78 -0.36
CA GLU A 87 16.89 6.69 0.61
C GLU A 87 17.40 5.39 -0.01
N THR A 88 17.04 5.11 -1.27
CA THR A 88 17.35 3.82 -1.93
C THR A 88 18.42 3.92 -3.00
N GLY A 89 18.72 5.13 -3.49
CA GLY A 89 19.57 5.34 -4.67
C GLY A 89 18.92 4.90 -5.99
N LYS A 90 17.66 4.47 -5.98
CA LYS A 90 16.92 3.95 -7.15
C LYS A 90 15.76 4.87 -7.50
N ASN A 91 15.39 4.89 -8.77
CA ASN A 91 14.34 5.78 -9.28
C ASN A 91 13.01 5.02 -9.40
N PRO A 92 12.04 5.23 -8.49
CA PRO A 92 10.66 4.81 -8.75
C PRO A 92 10.05 5.63 -9.89
N ILE A 93 9.07 5.06 -10.58
CA ILE A 93 8.37 5.68 -11.71
C ILE A 93 7.04 6.22 -11.22
N PHE A 94 6.79 7.52 -11.40
CA PHE A 94 5.49 8.10 -11.07
C PHE A 94 4.46 7.77 -12.16
N LEU A 95 3.28 7.31 -11.74
CA LEU A 95 2.10 7.17 -12.60
C LEU A 95 0.97 7.99 -11.99
N HIS A 96 0.49 8.99 -12.73
CA HIS A 96 -0.70 9.71 -12.31
C HIS A 96 -1.91 8.78 -12.45
N LEU A 97 -2.53 8.45 -11.31
CA LEU A 97 -3.69 7.56 -11.24
C LEU A 97 -4.71 8.11 -10.25
N ASP A 98 -5.82 8.61 -10.78
CA ASP A 98 -7.01 8.93 -10.03
C ASP A 98 -8.07 7.84 -10.19
N LEU A 99 -8.18 7.02 -9.15
CA LEU A 99 -9.15 5.93 -9.07
C LEU A 99 -10.61 6.43 -9.03
N ALA A 100 -10.86 7.70 -8.71
CA ALA A 100 -12.21 8.27 -8.77
C ALA A 100 -12.60 8.72 -10.19
N ASP A 101 -11.65 8.86 -11.12
CA ASP A 101 -11.88 9.28 -12.49
C ASP A 101 -11.62 8.12 -13.47
N LYS A 102 -12.69 7.64 -14.12
CA LYS A 102 -12.62 6.54 -15.09
C LYS A 102 -11.77 6.90 -16.32
N GLY A 103 -11.85 8.14 -16.80
CA GLY A 103 -11.06 8.61 -17.95
C GLY A 103 -9.57 8.66 -17.63
N ASN A 104 -9.24 9.10 -16.42
CA ASN A 104 -7.88 9.03 -15.89
C ASN A 104 -7.39 7.58 -15.74
N CYS A 105 -8.21 6.68 -15.19
CA CYS A 105 -7.89 5.26 -15.07
C CYS A 105 -7.54 4.62 -16.42
N LEU A 106 -8.34 4.90 -17.46
CA LEU A 106 -8.08 4.45 -18.83
C LEU A 106 -6.76 4.99 -19.36
N SER A 107 -6.52 6.29 -19.21
CA SER A 107 -5.30 6.95 -19.70
C SER A 107 -4.05 6.44 -18.99
N ALA A 108 -4.12 6.27 -17.67
CA ALA A 108 -3.05 5.73 -16.84
C ALA A 108 -2.74 4.27 -17.18
N ALA A 109 -3.78 3.45 -17.39
CA ALA A 109 -3.62 2.06 -17.81
C ALA A 109 -2.98 1.98 -19.22
N GLN A 110 -3.41 2.81 -20.16
CA GLN A 110 -2.80 2.86 -21.49
C GLN A 110 -1.33 3.27 -21.44
N LEU A 111 -1.00 4.32 -20.69
CA LEU A 111 0.38 4.76 -20.49
C LEU A 111 1.26 3.66 -19.87
N PHE A 112 0.73 2.97 -18.87
CA PHE A 112 1.40 1.82 -18.26
C PHE A 112 1.63 0.70 -19.28
N LEU A 113 0.59 0.28 -20.01
CA LEU A 113 0.67 -0.81 -20.98
C LEU A 113 1.52 -0.49 -22.22
N GLN A 114 1.70 0.79 -22.55
CA GLN A 114 2.65 1.23 -23.58
C GLN A 114 4.10 1.13 -23.11
N SER A 115 4.33 1.36 -21.81
CA SER A 115 5.66 1.36 -21.20
C SER A 115 6.11 -0.05 -20.82
N GLU A 116 5.20 -0.86 -20.28
CA GLU A 116 5.49 -2.14 -19.67
C GLU A 116 4.64 -3.26 -20.27
N LYS A 117 5.30 -4.37 -20.62
CA LYS A 117 4.63 -5.55 -21.18
C LYS A 117 4.03 -6.45 -20.11
N GLU A 118 4.42 -6.26 -18.86
CA GLU A 118 4.07 -7.14 -17.75
C GLU A 118 3.97 -6.40 -16.42
N LEU A 119 3.08 -6.91 -15.57
CA LEU A 119 2.88 -6.44 -14.21
C LEU A 119 2.89 -7.66 -13.29
N HIS A 120 3.78 -7.67 -12.32
CA HIS A 120 4.01 -8.83 -11.47
C HIS A 120 3.20 -8.78 -10.19
N ALA A 121 2.98 -7.59 -9.65
CA ALA A 121 2.12 -7.36 -8.50
C ALA A 121 1.56 -5.95 -8.50
N ILE A 122 0.37 -5.80 -7.92
CA ILE A 122 -0.20 -4.51 -7.53
C ILE A 122 -0.41 -4.55 -6.02
N TYR A 123 0.23 -3.63 -5.32
CA TYR A 123 -0.08 -3.35 -3.93
C TYR A 123 -1.19 -2.30 -3.89
N ASN A 124 -2.42 -2.77 -3.62
CA ASN A 124 -3.57 -1.93 -3.40
C ASN A 124 -3.48 -1.27 -2.01
N SER A 125 -2.75 -0.16 -1.90
CA SER A 125 -2.72 0.58 -0.64
C SER A 125 -4.00 1.41 -0.53
N GLY A 126 -5.02 0.79 0.08
CA GLY A 126 -6.33 1.40 0.25
C GLY A 126 -6.37 2.26 1.49
N HIS A 127 -6.00 3.55 1.43
CA HIS A 127 -6.21 4.46 2.56
C HIS A 127 -6.96 5.72 2.13
N ILE A 128 -8.22 5.79 2.56
CA ILE A 128 -8.89 7.02 2.96
C ILE A 128 -9.37 6.75 4.39
N ILE A 129 -8.77 7.44 5.36
CA ILE A 129 -9.42 7.69 6.65
C ILE A 129 -10.68 8.44 6.27
N ALA A 130 -11.87 7.89 6.50
CA ALA A 130 -13.11 8.61 6.24
C ALA A 130 -13.21 9.75 7.26
N PRO A 131 -12.86 11.01 6.93
CA PRO A 131 -13.03 12.10 7.86
C PRO A 131 -14.49 12.51 7.72
N GLY A 132 -15.35 12.00 8.61
CA GLY A 132 -16.77 12.37 8.60
C GLY A 132 -17.72 11.34 8.00
N LEU A 133 -17.62 10.07 8.40
CA LEU A 133 -18.85 9.29 8.64
C LEU A 133 -19.61 9.95 9.80
N SER A 134 -20.12 11.17 9.58
CA SER A 134 -20.94 11.90 10.52
C SER A 134 -22.30 11.21 10.64
N SER A 135 -22.78 10.69 9.50
CA SER A 135 -23.93 9.83 9.36
C SER A 135 -23.48 8.40 9.13
N LYS A 136 -23.92 7.46 9.98
CA LYS A 136 -23.86 6.02 9.65
C LYS A 136 -24.95 5.68 8.61
N ASN A 137 -25.05 6.46 7.53
CA ASN A 137 -26.06 6.28 6.50
C ASN A 137 -25.51 5.45 5.32
N PHE A 138 -26.44 4.94 4.51
CA PHE A 138 -26.11 4.04 3.41
C PHE A 138 -25.25 4.71 2.33
N ASP A 139 -25.54 5.98 2.02
CA ASP A 139 -24.84 6.74 0.98
C ASP A 139 -23.34 6.91 1.27
N ASP A 140 -22.96 7.12 2.54
CA ASP A 140 -21.55 7.21 2.93
C ASP A 140 -20.82 5.86 2.76
N TYR A 141 -21.51 4.74 3.03
CA TYR A 141 -20.97 3.39 2.80
C TYR A 141 -20.80 3.11 1.30
N ASP A 142 -21.79 3.44 0.48
CA ASP A 142 -21.74 3.26 -0.97
C ASP A 142 -20.62 4.08 -1.61
N MET A 143 -20.43 5.33 -1.17
CA MET A 143 -19.31 6.15 -1.62
C MET A 143 -17.97 5.50 -1.28
N LEU A 144 -17.79 4.99 -0.05
CA LEU A 144 -16.56 4.33 0.36
C LEU A 144 -16.32 3.02 -0.41
N PHE A 145 -17.35 2.22 -0.64
CA PHE A 145 -17.27 0.99 -1.41
C PHE A 145 -16.90 1.27 -2.88
N SER A 146 -17.55 2.26 -3.49
CA SER A 146 -17.24 2.72 -4.84
C SER A 146 -15.78 3.17 -4.96
N LYS A 147 -15.30 3.99 -4.02
CA LYS A 147 -13.93 4.55 -4.04
C LYS A 147 -12.83 3.57 -3.64
N LYS A 148 -13.09 2.59 -2.76
CA LYS A 148 -12.07 1.68 -2.21
C LYS A 148 -12.05 0.32 -2.88
N VAL A 149 -13.17 -0.14 -3.42
CA VAL A 149 -13.30 -1.46 -4.01
C VAL A 149 -13.49 -1.35 -5.51
N ILE A 150 -14.61 -0.74 -5.95
CA ILE A 150 -14.99 -0.73 -7.36
C ILE A 150 -13.94 -0.04 -8.23
N SER A 151 -13.42 1.10 -7.80
CA SER A 151 -12.37 1.83 -8.52
C SER A 151 -11.09 1.00 -8.73
N HIS A 152 -10.62 0.30 -7.68
CA HIS A 152 -9.44 -0.56 -7.75
C HIS A 152 -9.69 -1.76 -8.65
N VAL A 153 -10.86 -2.39 -8.56
CA VAL A 153 -11.25 -3.50 -9.44
C VAL A 153 -11.26 -3.03 -10.90
N HIS A 154 -11.89 -1.89 -11.17
CA HIS A 154 -11.93 -1.32 -12.51
C HIS A 154 -10.53 -1.06 -13.08
N PHE A 155 -9.64 -0.42 -12.32
CA PHE A 155 -8.27 -0.20 -12.78
C PHE A 155 -7.51 -1.51 -12.98
N ILE A 156 -7.69 -2.49 -12.08
CA ILE A 156 -7.10 -3.83 -12.24
C ILE A 156 -7.56 -4.46 -13.55
N GLU A 157 -8.86 -4.43 -13.85
CA GLU A 157 -9.42 -4.94 -15.11
C GLU A 157 -8.71 -4.35 -16.35
N LEU A 158 -8.41 -3.05 -16.33
CA LEU A 158 -7.71 -2.39 -17.43
C LEU A 158 -6.27 -2.88 -17.61
N VAL A 159 -5.56 -3.19 -16.52
CA VAL A 159 -4.17 -3.68 -16.57
C VAL A 159 -4.05 -5.21 -16.51
N MET A 160 -5.18 -5.93 -16.49
CA MET A 160 -5.22 -7.40 -16.48
C MET A 160 -4.36 -8.06 -17.56
N PRO A 161 -4.29 -7.56 -18.81
CA PRO A 161 -3.42 -8.17 -19.83
C PRO A 161 -1.96 -8.28 -19.37
N ALA A 162 -1.42 -7.23 -18.74
CA ALA A 162 -0.05 -7.23 -18.22
C ALA A 162 0.10 -8.11 -16.97
N LEU A 163 -0.91 -8.17 -16.10
CA LEU A 163 -0.93 -9.07 -14.94
C LEU A 163 -0.88 -10.54 -15.36
N VAL A 164 -1.65 -10.92 -16.37
CA VAL A 164 -1.65 -12.29 -16.91
C VAL A 164 -0.27 -12.66 -17.48
N VAL A 165 0.40 -11.73 -18.16
CA VAL A 165 1.77 -11.94 -18.65
C VAL A 165 2.74 -12.11 -17.47
N GLY A 166 2.70 -11.20 -16.49
CA GLY A 166 3.57 -11.26 -15.31
C GLY A 166 3.37 -12.52 -14.48
N ALA A 167 2.13 -13.00 -14.36
CA ALA A 167 1.82 -14.27 -13.69
C ALA A 167 2.47 -15.47 -14.40
N LYS A 168 2.40 -15.54 -15.74
CA LYS A 168 3.03 -16.61 -16.53
C LYS A 168 4.54 -16.62 -16.33
N LYS A 169 5.19 -15.45 -16.38
CA LYS A 169 6.66 -15.33 -16.18
C LYS A 169 7.11 -15.50 -14.73
N SER A 170 6.18 -15.45 -13.78
CA SER A 170 6.49 -15.66 -12.34
C SER A 170 6.39 -17.12 -11.91
N SER A 171 6.04 -18.04 -12.80
CA SER A 171 5.83 -19.44 -12.44
C SER A 171 7.13 -20.17 -12.03
N ARG A 172 7.23 -20.45 -10.72
CA ARG A 172 8.04 -21.45 -10.00
C ARG A 172 9.58 -21.31 -9.99
N SER A 173 10.11 -20.21 -9.47
CA SER A 173 11.52 -20.18 -8.99
C SER A 173 11.69 -20.56 -7.50
N HIS A 174 10.65 -20.45 -6.66
CA HIS A 174 10.79 -20.76 -5.24
C HIS A 174 10.54 -22.25 -4.91
N LYS A 175 11.61 -23.06 -4.96
CA LYS A 175 11.74 -24.14 -3.97
C LYS A 175 11.87 -23.45 -2.62
N SER A 176 10.81 -23.43 -1.83
CA SER A 176 10.91 -23.04 -0.42
C SER A 176 11.90 -24.00 0.24
N LYS A 177 13.12 -23.53 0.54
CA LYS A 177 13.98 -24.23 1.49
C LYS A 177 13.19 -24.28 2.79
N LYS A 178 12.79 -25.49 3.21
CA LYS A 178 12.22 -25.72 4.54
C LYS A 178 13.16 -25.03 5.55
N PRO A 179 12.64 -24.24 6.49
CA PRO A 179 13.50 -23.70 7.55
C PRO A 179 14.12 -24.89 8.27
N GLU A 180 15.45 -25.00 8.24
CA GLU A 180 16.19 -25.95 9.04
C GLU A 180 15.77 -25.76 10.49
N THR A 181 15.20 -26.82 11.04
CA THR A 181 14.75 -26.85 12.42
C THR A 181 15.99 -27.12 13.23
N SER A 182 16.71 -26.06 13.64
CA SER A 182 17.70 -26.18 14.69
C SER A 182 16.97 -26.39 16.00
N GLU A 183 16.75 -27.66 16.34
CA GLU A 183 16.55 -28.10 17.71
C GLU A 183 17.76 -27.62 18.51
N GLN A 184 17.55 -26.59 19.34
CA GLN A 184 18.47 -26.26 20.41
C GLN A 184 17.98 -26.98 21.67
N ASN A 185 18.78 -27.97 22.06
CA ASN A 185 18.82 -28.58 23.39
C ASN A 185 18.92 -27.53 24.50
#